data_AF-A0A2I0P4J9-F1
#
_entry.id   AF-A0A2I0P4J9-F1
#
_cell.length_a   1.000
_cell.length_b   1.000
_cell.length_c   1.000
_cell.angle_alpha   90.00
_cell.angle_beta   90.00
_cell.angle_gamma   90.00
#
_symmetry.space_group_name_H-M   'P 1'
#
loop_
_entity.id
_entity.type
_entity.pdbx_description
1 polymer ?
#
loop_
_entity_poly.entity_id
_entity_poly.type
_entity_poly.pdbx_seq_one_letter_code
_entity_poly.pdbx_strand_id
1 'polypeptide(L)'
;MVPPEGRSRRIDMKKTLFLALALFMVFAIAAPVQAAPSQEVSQGTYDAVVYIENSKIIAEDSTGQVISSGTAGTDDSKVIQAAMQAIADGTIVIDAGTYALSSPVEVGVSNPTVTPTPTPSGEPDLVVTNISWEPANPATGSAVTMKAVIKNQGGAPTPAGVKHGVLFTFDDGAAGSGVWSDTYTESIAPGEWVTVTANGGSAGTTWTAVEGTHTVKANVDDVDRIAESDEDNNVYTKQITVSIAGSTPTPTPTPTATPIPSGKPDLVVTDVSWAPANPATGDAITMKAVIKNQGTGATPSSTTHGVAFTSSGSLGSAVWSDSHTASIAPGASVTVTASGGLAGATWTAAAGTYTITATVDDVNRIEESNENNNVLTKTMTVNAPAVTPTPTPTPTQTPTPTPGQNAYGADANPTGSPVGGGEGYKNTVSRSSAKFIVDTKSELLSALQSARSGDVIYVEGNANIDMSGSYEVKIPAGVTLASNRGENGAAGGRIYQSSRSEATTFRIGGEHVRISGLRIEGPDKTSSSPVVAGIISSYRNLEVDNCEISGWGNAAIGLIGTGGSDMKTGAYIHHNYIHHNQNAGLGYGISVSNGAVALIEANYFDYCRHGIAGAGNAG
;
A
#
# COMPACT_ATOMS: atom_id res chain seq x y z
N MET A 1 27.90 -47.59 -58.90
CA MET A 1 29.09 -46.95 -59.48
C MET A 1 28.76 -45.48 -59.70
N VAL A 2 29.52 -44.61 -59.06
CA VAL A 2 29.44 -43.13 -59.03
C VAL A 2 30.30 -42.59 -60.21
N PRO A 3 30.24 -41.32 -60.68
CA PRO A 3 29.18 -40.35 -61.05
C PRO A 3 29.44 -39.89 -62.53
N PRO A 4 29.44 -38.61 -63.02
CA PRO A 4 28.77 -37.34 -62.64
C PRO A 4 28.19 -36.47 -63.82
N GLU A 5 27.59 -35.33 -63.42
CA GLU A 5 27.70 -33.96 -63.98
C GLU A 5 26.95 -33.48 -65.26
N GLY A 6 26.16 -32.40 -65.08
CA GLY A 6 26.51 -31.11 -65.73
C GLY A 6 25.42 -30.29 -66.48
N ARG A 7 24.97 -29.19 -65.83
CA ARG A 7 24.51 -27.86 -66.37
C ARG A 7 23.22 -27.80 -67.21
N SER A 8 22.46 -26.70 -67.30
CA SER A 8 22.28 -25.40 -66.62
C SER A 8 21.30 -24.61 -67.49
N ARG A 9 20.24 -23.98 -66.95
CA ARG A 9 19.77 -22.64 -67.37
C ARG A 9 18.97 -21.96 -66.25
N ARG A 10 19.57 -20.88 -65.75
CA ARG A 10 19.03 -19.77 -64.95
C ARG A 10 17.89 -19.02 -65.66
N ILE A 11 16.94 -18.51 -64.88
CA ILE A 11 16.61 -17.06 -64.81
C ILE A 11 16.37 -16.71 -63.32
N ASP A 12 17.29 -15.90 -62.77
CA ASP A 12 17.20 -15.12 -61.52
C ASP A 12 16.16 -13.98 -61.71
N MET A 13 15.48 -13.35 -60.74
CA MET A 13 15.93 -12.64 -59.52
C MET A 13 14.65 -11.98 -58.93
N LYS A 14 14.38 -11.78 -57.63
CA LYS A 14 15.12 -11.22 -56.48
C LYS A 14 14.42 -11.72 -55.18
N LYS A 15 15.08 -12.41 -54.21
CA LYS A 15 15.75 -11.88 -52.98
C LYS A 15 14.95 -10.77 -52.28
N THR A 16 14.53 -10.88 -51.00
CA THR A 16 15.31 -11.13 -49.75
C THR A 16 14.29 -11.57 -48.65
N LEU A 17 14.33 -12.68 -47.91
CA LEU A 17 15.30 -13.49 -47.12
C LEU A 17 15.40 -13.11 -45.61
N PHE A 18 14.71 -13.93 -44.78
CA PHE A 18 15.02 -14.54 -43.46
C PHE A 18 15.33 -13.64 -42.22
N LEU A 19 14.97 -14.04 -40.98
CA LEU A 19 15.37 -15.29 -40.32
C LEU A 19 14.47 -15.67 -39.13
N ALA A 20 14.09 -16.94 -39.08
CA ALA A 20 13.46 -17.63 -37.96
C ALA A 20 14.50 -18.07 -36.92
N LEU A 21 14.11 -18.18 -35.65
CA LEU A 21 14.78 -19.05 -34.69
C LEU A 21 13.74 -19.79 -33.86
N ALA A 22 13.70 -21.11 -34.02
CA ALA A 22 13.01 -22.03 -33.13
C ALA A 22 13.93 -22.36 -31.96
N LEU A 23 13.39 -22.44 -30.74
CA LEU A 23 14.03 -23.16 -29.65
C LEU A 23 12.98 -23.97 -28.87
N PHE A 24 13.07 -25.28 -29.03
CA PHE A 24 12.55 -26.28 -28.11
C PHE A 24 13.28 -26.14 -26.76
N MET A 25 12.56 -26.05 -25.65
CA MET A 25 13.05 -26.61 -24.39
C MET A 25 11.88 -27.09 -23.53
N VAL A 26 11.78 -28.42 -23.45
CA VAL A 26 11.01 -29.17 -22.47
C VAL A 26 11.81 -29.15 -21.16
N PHE A 27 11.20 -28.71 -20.07
CA PHE A 27 11.57 -29.15 -18.73
C PHE A 27 10.32 -29.72 -18.05
N ALA A 28 10.20 -31.05 -18.09
CA ALA A 28 9.36 -31.79 -17.18
C ALA A 28 10.19 -32.08 -15.92
N ILE A 29 9.75 -31.56 -14.77
CA ILE A 29 10.12 -32.08 -13.46
C ILE A 29 8.80 -32.49 -12.80
N ALA A 30 8.51 -33.79 -12.85
CA ALA A 30 7.38 -34.37 -12.15
C ALA A 30 7.80 -34.69 -10.70
N ALA A 31 7.07 -34.13 -9.73
CA ALA A 31 6.87 -34.73 -8.42
C ALA A 31 5.35 -34.68 -8.12
N PRO A 32 4.74 -35.74 -7.58
CA PRO A 32 3.30 -35.87 -7.52
C PRO A 32 2.76 -35.03 -6.36
N VAL A 33 2.13 -33.89 -6.65
CA VAL A 33 1.22 -33.29 -5.68
C VAL A 33 -0.14 -33.93 -5.90
N GLN A 34 -0.50 -34.72 -4.91
CA GLN A 34 -1.78 -35.36 -4.67
C GLN A 34 -2.91 -34.36 -4.93
N ALA A 35 -3.81 -34.70 -5.86
CA ALA A 35 -4.97 -33.88 -6.19
C ALA A 35 -5.80 -33.59 -4.94
N ALA A 36 -5.88 -32.31 -4.55
CA ALA A 36 -6.90 -31.84 -3.65
C ALA A 36 -8.25 -31.88 -4.39
N PRO A 37 -9.35 -32.32 -3.75
CA PRO A 37 -10.66 -32.37 -4.38
C PRO A 37 -11.06 -30.97 -4.85
N SER A 38 -11.66 -30.91 -6.04
CA SER A 38 -12.28 -29.71 -6.63
C SER A 38 -13.16 -29.04 -5.59
N GLN A 39 -12.73 -27.87 -5.10
CA GLN A 39 -13.65 -26.95 -4.43
C GLN A 39 -14.62 -26.46 -5.49
N GLU A 40 -15.90 -26.75 -5.33
CA GLU A 40 -16.94 -25.96 -5.98
C GLU A 40 -16.70 -24.49 -5.64
N VAL A 41 -16.50 -23.68 -6.67
CA VAL A 41 -16.37 -22.24 -6.53
C VAL A 41 -17.69 -21.73 -5.97
N SER A 42 -17.67 -21.19 -4.75
CA SER A 42 -18.84 -20.53 -4.18
C SER A 42 -19.22 -19.36 -5.09
N GLN A 43 -20.49 -19.28 -5.50
CA GLN A 43 -21.06 -18.19 -6.30
C GLN A 43 -20.71 -16.81 -5.71
N GLY A 44 -19.62 -16.21 -6.20
CA GLY A 44 -19.37 -14.78 -6.14
C GLY A 44 -20.04 -14.09 -7.31
N THR A 45 -20.28 -12.78 -7.22
CA THR A 45 -20.97 -11.99 -8.25
C THR A 45 -20.13 -11.91 -9.53
N TYR A 46 -20.30 -12.87 -10.43
CA TYR A 46 -19.78 -12.84 -11.81
C TYR A 46 -20.95 -12.70 -12.78
N ASP A 47 -20.70 -12.10 -13.95
CA ASP A 47 -21.66 -12.01 -15.04
C ASP A 47 -21.54 -13.21 -15.99
N ALA A 48 -20.33 -13.76 -16.11
CA ALA A 48 -20.07 -15.06 -16.72
C ALA A 48 -18.89 -15.77 -16.07
N VAL A 49 -18.89 -17.10 -16.13
CA VAL A 49 -17.77 -17.96 -15.69
C VAL A 49 -17.37 -18.91 -16.81
N VAL A 50 -16.06 -19.10 -17.00
CA VAL A 50 -15.49 -20.08 -17.92
C VAL A 50 -14.73 -21.13 -17.13
N TYR A 51 -15.07 -22.41 -17.30
CA TYR A 51 -14.44 -23.51 -16.59
C TYR A 51 -14.29 -24.75 -17.47
N ILE A 52 -13.43 -25.68 -17.04
CA ILE A 52 -13.23 -26.97 -17.72
C ILE A 52 -13.82 -28.08 -16.87
N GLU A 53 -14.73 -28.84 -17.47
CA GLU A 53 -15.33 -30.01 -16.86
C GLU A 53 -15.26 -31.19 -17.86
N ASN A 54 -14.72 -32.33 -17.42
CA ASN A 54 -14.67 -33.58 -18.21
C ASN A 54 -14.11 -33.40 -19.65
N SER A 55 -13.00 -32.67 -19.79
CA SER A 55 -12.36 -32.33 -21.08
C SER A 55 -13.17 -31.42 -22.00
N LYS A 56 -14.22 -30.80 -21.48
CA LYS A 56 -15.03 -29.79 -22.16
C LYS A 56 -14.79 -28.44 -21.49
N ILE A 57 -14.51 -27.40 -22.28
CA ILE A 57 -14.52 -26.02 -21.79
C ILE A 57 -15.95 -25.48 -21.95
N ILE A 58 -16.45 -24.82 -20.92
CA ILE A 58 -17.81 -24.29 -20.85
C ILE A 58 -17.74 -22.84 -20.36
N ALA A 59 -18.44 -21.95 -21.04
CA ALA A 59 -18.73 -20.60 -20.59
C ALA A 59 -20.23 -20.51 -20.26
N GLU A 60 -20.57 -20.09 -19.05
CA GLU A 60 -21.95 -19.91 -18.59
C GLU A 60 -22.14 -18.51 -18.01
N ASP A 61 -23.36 -17.97 -18.09
CA ASP A 61 -23.71 -16.71 -17.45
C ASP A 61 -23.99 -16.88 -15.95
N SER A 62 -24.22 -15.76 -15.27
CA SER A 62 -24.56 -15.71 -13.83
C SER A 62 -25.80 -16.49 -13.42
N THR A 63 -26.64 -16.91 -14.38
CA THR A 63 -27.84 -17.73 -14.17
C THR A 63 -27.60 -19.22 -14.42
N GLY A 64 -26.39 -19.60 -14.85
CA GLY A 64 -26.02 -20.97 -15.23
C GLY A 64 -26.44 -21.34 -16.65
N GLN A 65 -26.75 -20.37 -17.51
CA GLN A 65 -27.05 -20.64 -18.92
C GLN A 65 -25.77 -20.68 -19.74
N VAL A 66 -25.54 -21.76 -20.48
CA VAL A 66 -24.36 -21.92 -21.34
C VAL A 66 -24.35 -20.88 -22.46
N ILE A 67 -23.35 -20.02 -22.42
CA ILE A 67 -23.01 -19.04 -23.47
C ILE A 67 -22.31 -19.74 -24.63
N SER A 68 -21.33 -20.59 -24.34
CA SER A 68 -20.57 -21.34 -25.33
C SER A 68 -19.89 -22.56 -24.71
N SER A 69 -19.60 -23.59 -25.50
CA SER A 69 -18.80 -24.73 -25.02
C SER A 69 -18.04 -25.40 -26.15
N GLY A 70 -16.94 -26.06 -25.82
CA GLY A 70 -16.03 -26.66 -26.80
C GLY A 70 -15.11 -27.72 -26.19
N THR A 71 -14.17 -28.23 -26.99
CA THR A 71 -13.19 -29.22 -26.52
C THR A 71 -12.03 -28.52 -25.83
N ALA A 72 -11.77 -28.85 -24.57
CA ALA A 72 -10.68 -28.25 -23.80
C ALA A 72 -9.32 -28.50 -24.46
N GLY A 73 -8.46 -27.49 -24.50
CA GLY A 73 -7.15 -27.51 -25.17
C GLY A 73 -7.19 -27.30 -26.68
N THR A 74 -8.39 -27.23 -27.29
CA THR A 74 -8.55 -26.99 -28.75
C THR A 74 -9.38 -25.75 -29.03
N ASP A 75 -10.53 -25.61 -28.36
CA ASP A 75 -11.50 -24.54 -28.59
C ASP A 75 -11.44 -23.43 -27.55
N ASP A 76 -10.46 -23.46 -26.65
CA ASP A 76 -10.41 -22.58 -25.47
C ASP A 76 -10.45 -21.10 -25.84
N SER A 77 -9.65 -20.67 -26.83
CA SER A 77 -9.67 -19.29 -27.32
C SER A 77 -11.04 -18.86 -27.84
N LYS A 78 -11.79 -19.74 -28.49
CA LYS A 78 -13.14 -19.44 -29.02
C LYS A 78 -14.18 -19.32 -27.91
N VAL A 79 -14.11 -20.21 -26.92
CA VAL A 79 -15.09 -20.24 -25.82
C VAL A 79 -14.86 -19.06 -24.86
N ILE A 80 -13.59 -18.72 -24.60
CA ILE A 80 -13.23 -17.51 -23.85
C ILE A 80 -13.66 -16.25 -24.61
N GLN A 81 -13.42 -16.19 -25.92
CA GLN A 81 -13.86 -15.05 -26.74
C GLN A 81 -15.38 -14.89 -26.76
N ALA A 82 -16.12 -16.00 -26.80
CA ALA A 82 -17.58 -15.97 -26.77
C ALA A 82 -18.12 -15.46 -25.42
N ALA A 83 -17.50 -15.84 -24.29
CA ALA A 83 -17.83 -15.28 -22.98
C ALA A 83 -17.59 -13.75 -22.96
N MET A 84 -16.46 -13.31 -23.51
CA MET A 84 -16.11 -11.89 -23.61
C MET A 84 -17.03 -11.07 -24.52
N GLN A 85 -17.61 -11.68 -25.55
CA GLN A 85 -18.56 -11.01 -26.45
C GLN A 85 -19.99 -10.98 -25.90
N ALA A 86 -20.34 -11.93 -25.03
CA ALA A 86 -21.67 -12.02 -24.44
C ALA A 86 -21.89 -10.98 -23.32
N ILE A 87 -20.83 -10.53 -22.66
CA ILE A 87 -20.88 -9.54 -21.57
C ILE A 87 -20.32 -8.21 -22.07
N ALA A 88 -21.18 -7.20 -22.21
CA ALA A 88 -20.82 -5.88 -22.70
C ALA A 88 -20.04 -5.05 -21.67
N ASP A 89 -20.49 -5.06 -20.41
CA ASP A 89 -19.83 -4.46 -19.24
C ASP A 89 -20.06 -5.41 -18.06
N GLY A 90 -19.01 -5.96 -17.46
CA GLY A 90 -19.16 -6.92 -16.36
C GLY A 90 -17.91 -7.70 -16.01
N THR A 91 -18.05 -8.61 -15.05
CA THR A 91 -16.98 -9.47 -14.54
C THR A 91 -17.09 -10.86 -15.14
N ILE A 92 -16.08 -11.27 -15.91
CA ILE A 92 -15.93 -12.64 -16.41
C ILE A 92 -14.87 -13.33 -15.57
N VAL A 93 -15.24 -14.43 -14.91
CA VAL A 93 -14.32 -15.28 -14.18
C VAL A 93 -13.86 -16.41 -15.09
N ILE A 94 -12.56 -16.68 -15.13
CA ILE A 94 -12.02 -17.88 -15.78
C ILE A 94 -11.41 -18.73 -14.67
N ASP A 95 -11.97 -19.92 -14.46
CA ASP A 95 -11.53 -20.83 -13.41
C ASP A 95 -10.07 -21.23 -13.61
N ALA A 96 -9.37 -21.44 -12.50
CA ALA A 96 -7.98 -21.83 -12.52
C ALA A 96 -7.79 -23.14 -13.31
N GLY A 97 -7.02 -23.08 -14.40
CA GLY A 97 -6.80 -24.21 -15.29
C GLY A 97 -5.80 -23.88 -16.41
N THR A 98 -5.44 -24.90 -17.19
CA THR A 98 -4.58 -24.74 -18.37
C THR A 98 -5.45 -24.57 -19.61
N TYR A 99 -5.34 -23.41 -20.27
CA TYR A 99 -6.09 -23.08 -21.48
C TYR A 99 -5.14 -22.89 -22.67
N ALA A 100 -5.47 -23.49 -23.81
CA ALA A 100 -4.71 -23.38 -25.04
C ALA A 100 -5.23 -22.22 -25.91
N LEU A 101 -4.54 -21.07 -25.85
CA LEU A 101 -4.84 -19.93 -26.71
C LEU A 101 -4.21 -20.11 -28.10
N SER A 102 -4.94 -20.82 -28.97
CA SER A 102 -4.55 -21.09 -30.36
C SER A 102 -4.79 -19.91 -31.32
N SER A 103 -5.47 -18.86 -30.86
CA SER A 103 -5.67 -17.58 -31.55
C SER A 103 -5.75 -16.43 -30.54
N PRO A 104 -5.43 -15.17 -30.93
CA PRO A 104 -5.56 -14.02 -30.05
C PRO A 104 -7.00 -13.88 -29.55
N VAL A 105 -7.15 -13.64 -28.24
CA VAL A 105 -8.43 -13.25 -27.64
C VAL A 105 -8.45 -11.73 -27.57
N GLU A 106 -9.37 -11.10 -28.30
CA GLU A 106 -9.50 -9.64 -28.37
C GLU A 106 -10.43 -9.15 -27.25
N VAL A 107 -9.93 -8.21 -26.43
CA VAL A 107 -10.72 -7.48 -25.45
C VAL A 107 -11.18 -6.17 -26.09
N GLY A 108 -12.45 -6.11 -26.48
CA GLY A 108 -13.04 -4.90 -27.06
C GLY A 108 -13.49 -3.94 -25.96
N VAL A 109 -12.68 -2.93 -25.64
CA VAL A 109 -13.16 -1.75 -24.89
C VAL A 109 -13.90 -0.84 -25.88
N SER A 110 -15.23 -0.94 -25.92
CA SER A 110 -16.04 0.01 -26.67
C SER A 110 -16.24 1.28 -25.86
N ASN A 111 -15.61 2.38 -26.27
CA ASN A 111 -15.97 3.70 -25.75
C ASN A 111 -17.42 4.01 -26.17
N PRO A 112 -18.34 4.37 -25.26
CA PRO A 112 -19.76 4.46 -25.58
C PRO A 112 -20.04 5.56 -26.60
N THR A 113 -21.02 5.28 -27.47
CA THR A 113 -21.51 6.24 -28.47
C THR A 113 -22.14 7.45 -27.78
N VAL A 114 -21.76 8.65 -28.24
CA VAL A 114 -22.01 9.95 -27.61
C VAL A 114 -23.50 10.25 -27.41
N THR A 115 -23.93 10.25 -26.15
CA THR A 115 -25.03 11.08 -25.62
C THR A 115 -24.36 12.27 -24.95
N PRO A 116 -24.82 13.54 -25.13
CA PRO A 116 -24.03 14.71 -24.75
C PRO A 116 -23.64 14.68 -23.27
N THR A 117 -22.34 14.50 -23.02
CA THR A 117 -21.70 14.54 -21.71
C THR A 117 -21.94 15.91 -21.06
N PRO A 118 -22.26 15.99 -19.76
CA PRO A 118 -22.22 17.27 -19.05
C PRO A 118 -20.83 17.86 -19.21
N THR A 119 -20.77 19.14 -19.58
CA THR A 119 -19.52 19.89 -19.76
C THR A 119 -18.60 19.68 -18.55
N PRO A 120 -17.31 19.30 -18.73
CA PRO A 120 -16.33 19.32 -17.65
C PRO A 120 -16.38 20.70 -16.97
N SER A 121 -16.65 20.71 -15.66
CA SER A 121 -16.66 21.94 -14.85
C SER A 121 -15.33 22.03 -14.13
N GLY A 122 -14.46 22.95 -14.53
CA GLY A 122 -13.15 23.20 -13.92
C GLY A 122 -12.17 23.86 -14.89
N GLU A 123 -10.98 24.17 -14.41
CA GLU A 123 -9.82 24.60 -15.21
C GLU A 123 -8.78 23.44 -15.24
N PRO A 124 -7.88 23.39 -16.25
CA PRO A 124 -6.71 22.50 -16.21
C PRO A 124 -5.77 22.85 -15.04
N ASP A 125 -4.85 21.95 -14.69
CA ASP A 125 -3.79 22.17 -13.68
C ASP A 125 -2.56 21.35 -14.11
N LEU A 126 -1.52 22.03 -14.58
CA LEU A 126 -0.34 21.50 -15.26
C LEU A 126 0.84 21.49 -14.31
N VAL A 127 1.26 20.28 -13.96
CA VAL A 127 2.48 20.07 -13.18
C VAL A 127 3.59 19.46 -14.01
N VAL A 128 4.82 19.90 -13.77
CA VAL A 128 6.00 19.18 -14.24
C VAL A 128 6.32 18.06 -13.24
N THR A 129 6.25 16.81 -13.69
CA THR A 129 6.49 15.63 -12.83
C THR A 129 7.91 15.08 -12.94
N ASN A 130 8.63 15.41 -14.02
CA ASN A 130 10.00 14.95 -14.22
C ASN A 130 10.77 15.85 -15.21
N ILE A 131 12.08 15.97 -15.01
CA ILE A 131 13.04 16.58 -15.94
C ILE A 131 14.07 15.51 -16.33
N SER A 132 14.42 15.43 -17.62
CA SER A 132 15.52 14.60 -18.12
C SER A 132 16.35 15.34 -19.17
N TRP A 133 17.54 14.84 -19.46
CA TRP A 133 18.46 15.46 -20.41
C TRP A 133 19.34 14.43 -21.13
N GLU A 134 19.88 14.84 -22.28
CA GLU A 134 20.85 14.08 -23.06
C GLU A 134 21.97 15.02 -23.54
N PRO A 135 23.26 14.67 -23.40
CA PRO A 135 23.80 13.43 -22.83
C PRO A 135 23.55 13.28 -21.33
N ALA A 136 23.27 12.06 -20.86
CA ALA A 136 22.99 11.79 -19.44
C ALA A 136 24.11 12.27 -18.48
N ASN A 137 25.37 12.22 -18.95
CA ASN A 137 26.55 12.72 -18.25
C ASN A 137 27.26 13.78 -19.12
N PRO A 138 26.77 15.03 -19.13
CA PRO A 138 27.36 16.07 -19.96
C PRO A 138 28.73 16.48 -19.42
N ALA A 139 29.68 16.65 -20.32
CA ALA A 139 30.96 17.25 -19.99
C ALA A 139 30.94 18.76 -20.31
N THR A 140 31.84 19.56 -19.72
CA THR A 140 31.88 21.01 -19.95
C THR A 140 31.95 21.32 -21.44
N GLY A 141 31.08 22.20 -21.91
CA GLY A 141 30.90 22.55 -23.32
C GLY A 141 29.97 21.64 -24.11
N SER A 142 29.44 20.55 -23.52
CA SER A 142 28.47 19.68 -24.21
C SER A 142 27.17 20.43 -24.52
N ALA A 143 26.58 20.14 -25.68
CA ALA A 143 25.22 20.54 -26.00
C ALA A 143 24.24 19.58 -25.33
N VAL A 144 23.46 20.09 -24.38
CA VAL A 144 22.51 19.33 -23.55
C VAL A 144 21.08 19.61 -24.00
N THR A 145 20.38 18.56 -24.43
CA THR A 145 18.96 18.62 -24.81
C THR A 145 18.09 18.30 -23.60
N MET A 146 17.20 19.21 -23.23
CA MET A 146 16.30 19.06 -22.08
C MET A 146 14.95 18.45 -22.48
N LYS A 147 14.33 17.71 -21.57
CA LYS A 147 12.97 17.19 -21.67
C LYS A 147 12.23 17.32 -20.34
N ALA A 148 10.91 17.55 -20.41
CA ALA A 148 10.03 17.58 -19.25
C ALA A 148 8.80 16.71 -19.48
N VAL A 149 8.29 16.11 -18.39
CA VAL A 149 7.00 15.42 -18.39
C VAL A 149 5.96 16.34 -17.75
N ILE A 150 4.99 16.78 -18.55
CA ILE A 150 3.87 17.63 -18.15
C ILE A 150 2.68 16.72 -17.87
N LYS A 151 1.97 16.92 -16.77
CA LYS A 151 0.72 16.22 -16.45
C LYS A 151 -0.38 17.23 -16.18
N ASN A 152 -1.56 17.03 -16.75
CA ASN A 152 -2.76 17.75 -16.34
C ASN A 152 -3.42 16.98 -15.18
N GLN A 153 -3.38 17.51 -13.97
CA GLN A 153 -4.05 16.95 -12.79
C GLN A 153 -5.39 17.66 -12.49
N GLY A 154 -5.76 18.65 -13.30
CA GLY A 154 -6.97 19.46 -13.16
C GLY A 154 -8.23 18.78 -13.71
N GLY A 155 -9.37 19.43 -13.49
CA GLY A 155 -10.69 18.88 -13.82
C GLY A 155 -11.14 19.09 -15.26
N ALA A 156 -10.43 19.92 -16.05
CA ALA A 156 -10.73 20.19 -17.44
C ALA A 156 -9.53 19.93 -18.37
N PRO A 157 -9.78 19.57 -19.64
CA PRO A 157 -8.72 19.42 -20.62
C PRO A 157 -8.07 20.77 -20.95
N THR A 158 -6.78 20.76 -21.31
CA THR A 158 -6.14 21.99 -21.78
C THR A 158 -6.68 22.42 -23.15
N PRO A 159 -6.66 23.73 -23.47
CA PRO A 159 -7.16 24.21 -24.75
C PRO A 159 -6.35 23.65 -25.95
N ALA A 160 -7.03 22.94 -26.85
CA ALA A 160 -6.41 22.47 -28.10
C ALA A 160 -5.92 23.67 -28.95
N GLY A 161 -4.71 23.56 -29.50
CA GLY A 161 -4.07 24.60 -30.31
C GLY A 161 -3.27 25.63 -29.51
N VAL A 162 -3.34 25.62 -28.18
CA VAL A 162 -2.51 26.48 -27.31
C VAL A 162 -1.21 25.76 -26.96
N LYS A 163 -0.10 26.49 -26.97
CA LYS A 163 1.23 25.93 -26.67
C LYS A 163 1.37 25.64 -25.18
N HIS A 164 1.75 24.41 -24.85
CA HIS A 164 2.16 24.04 -23.50
C HIS A 164 3.64 24.37 -23.34
N GLY A 165 3.94 25.65 -23.18
CA GLY A 165 5.31 26.13 -23.09
C GLY A 165 6.00 25.57 -21.86
N VAL A 166 7.23 25.11 -22.01
CA VAL A 166 8.09 24.76 -20.85
C VAL A 166 9.40 25.49 -20.97
N LEU A 167 9.70 26.36 -20.01
CA LEU A 167 10.99 27.04 -19.90
C LEU A 167 11.90 26.27 -18.95
N PHE A 168 13.11 25.93 -19.42
CA PHE A 168 14.18 25.39 -18.61
C PHE A 168 15.20 26.50 -18.29
N THR A 169 15.46 26.75 -17.01
CA THR A 169 16.54 27.65 -16.55
C THR A 169 17.58 26.87 -15.73
N PHE A 170 18.81 27.39 -15.70
CA PHE A 170 19.96 26.79 -15.03
C PHE A 170 20.51 27.78 -14.01
N ASP A 171 20.36 27.46 -12.73
CA ASP A 171 20.66 28.37 -11.60
C ASP A 171 20.02 29.76 -11.77
N ASP A 172 18.75 29.78 -12.16
CA ASP A 172 18.00 31.02 -12.43
C ASP A 172 18.69 31.96 -13.44
N GLY A 173 19.42 31.36 -14.39
CA GLY A 173 20.14 32.04 -15.46
C GLY A 173 21.64 32.23 -15.18
N ALA A 174 22.12 31.96 -13.96
CA ALA A 174 23.53 32.11 -13.62
C ALA A 174 24.43 31.10 -14.36
N ALA A 175 23.90 29.93 -14.72
CA ALA A 175 24.62 28.88 -15.43
C ALA A 175 24.35 28.86 -16.94
N GLY A 176 23.82 29.95 -17.51
CA GLY A 176 23.65 30.13 -18.95
C GLY A 176 22.23 30.45 -19.38
N SER A 177 22.05 30.61 -20.69
CA SER A 177 20.75 30.92 -21.29
C SER A 177 19.77 29.75 -21.15
N GLY A 178 18.52 30.07 -20.85
CA GLY A 178 17.44 29.09 -20.82
C GLY A 178 17.10 28.54 -22.22
N VAL A 179 16.55 27.33 -22.23
CA VAL A 179 15.98 26.68 -23.40
C VAL A 179 14.51 26.41 -23.14
N TRP A 180 13.68 26.31 -24.17
CA TRP A 180 12.25 26.07 -24.00
C TRP A 180 11.72 25.02 -24.98
N SER A 181 10.56 24.47 -24.66
CA SER A 181 9.71 23.72 -25.58
C SER A 181 8.44 24.51 -25.85
N ASP A 182 8.06 24.67 -27.13
CA ASP A 182 6.89 25.46 -27.52
C ASP A 182 6.11 24.88 -28.71
N THR A 183 6.32 23.60 -29.06
CA THR A 183 5.66 22.96 -30.22
C THR A 183 4.46 22.09 -29.86
N TYR A 184 4.29 21.70 -28.59
CA TYR A 184 3.17 20.85 -28.19
C TYR A 184 1.89 21.67 -28.03
N THR A 185 0.87 21.33 -28.82
CA THR A 185 -0.41 22.06 -28.93
C THR A 185 -1.64 21.15 -28.86
N GLU A 186 -1.44 19.84 -28.66
CA GLU A 186 -2.56 18.92 -28.46
C GLU A 186 -3.13 19.12 -27.06
N SER A 187 -4.43 18.86 -26.92
CA SER A 187 -5.11 18.94 -25.62
C SER A 187 -4.68 17.78 -24.72
N ILE A 188 -4.31 18.08 -23.48
CA ILE A 188 -4.03 17.10 -22.44
C ILE A 188 -5.29 16.97 -21.58
N ALA A 189 -5.93 15.79 -21.64
CA ALA A 189 -7.12 15.53 -20.83
C ALA A 189 -6.79 15.44 -19.32
N PRO A 190 -7.79 15.61 -18.43
CA PRO A 190 -7.62 15.36 -17.00
C PRO A 190 -6.94 14.01 -16.72
N GLY A 191 -5.87 14.03 -15.94
CA GLY A 191 -5.06 12.86 -15.59
C GLY A 191 -4.00 12.46 -16.63
N GLU A 192 -4.09 12.97 -17.87
CA GLU A 192 -3.16 12.65 -18.96
C GLU A 192 -1.83 13.41 -18.84
N TRP A 193 -0.82 12.95 -19.57
CA TRP A 193 0.55 13.45 -19.50
C TRP A 193 1.26 13.37 -20.84
N VAL A 194 2.24 14.24 -21.05
CA VAL A 194 3.07 14.28 -22.25
C VAL A 194 4.52 14.58 -21.91
N THR A 195 5.45 14.04 -22.71
CA THR A 195 6.86 14.44 -22.64
C THR A 195 7.16 15.45 -23.74
N VAL A 196 7.61 16.64 -23.36
CA VAL A 196 8.07 17.68 -24.28
C VAL A 196 9.59 17.74 -24.30
N THR A 197 10.16 18.10 -25.45
CA THR A 197 11.61 18.26 -25.64
C THR A 197 11.91 19.71 -25.99
N ALA A 198 12.97 20.27 -25.41
CA ALA A 198 13.43 21.61 -25.74
C ALA A 198 13.73 21.71 -27.24
N ASN A 199 13.14 22.73 -27.87
CA ASN A 199 13.15 22.94 -29.31
C ASN A 199 13.59 24.38 -29.69
N GLY A 200 13.81 25.23 -28.68
CA GLY A 200 14.16 26.64 -28.82
C GLY A 200 14.92 27.14 -27.59
N GLY A 201 15.43 28.37 -27.68
CA GLY A 201 16.27 28.99 -26.66
C GLY A 201 16.97 30.22 -27.23
N SER A 202 17.25 31.23 -26.40
CA SER A 202 17.92 32.46 -26.85
C SER A 202 19.34 32.22 -27.38
N ALA A 203 19.95 31.09 -27.00
CA ALA A 203 21.28 30.64 -27.45
C ALA A 203 21.24 29.35 -28.29
N GLY A 204 20.06 28.91 -28.76
CA GLY A 204 19.85 27.66 -29.47
C GLY A 204 18.95 26.68 -28.73
N THR A 205 18.78 25.47 -29.28
CA THR A 205 17.83 24.46 -28.76
C THR A 205 18.39 23.58 -27.64
N THR A 206 19.66 23.79 -27.27
CA THR A 206 20.39 23.02 -26.27
C THR A 206 21.11 23.94 -25.31
N TRP A 207 21.22 23.55 -24.05
CA TRP A 207 22.06 24.24 -23.08
C TRP A 207 23.52 23.84 -23.26
N THR A 208 24.44 24.81 -23.24
CA THR A 208 25.89 24.51 -23.23
C THR A 208 26.33 24.27 -21.80
N ALA A 209 26.73 23.04 -21.51
CA ALA A 209 27.04 22.60 -20.17
C ALA A 209 28.21 23.41 -19.55
N VAL A 210 27.94 24.10 -18.44
CA VAL A 210 28.95 24.81 -17.64
C VAL A 210 29.49 23.86 -16.57
N GLU A 211 30.78 23.92 -16.24
CA GLU A 211 31.35 23.08 -15.18
C GLU A 211 30.70 23.35 -13.82
N GLY A 212 30.32 22.28 -13.12
CA GLY A 212 29.75 22.36 -11.78
C GLY A 212 28.45 21.59 -11.62
N THR A 213 27.85 21.72 -10.44
CA THR A 213 26.51 21.22 -10.15
C THR A 213 25.54 22.38 -10.27
N HIS A 214 24.51 22.22 -11.10
CA HIS A 214 23.55 23.25 -11.46
C HIS A 214 22.12 22.81 -11.17
N THR A 215 21.30 23.73 -10.70
CA THR A 215 19.87 23.55 -10.51
C THR A 215 19.14 23.80 -11.83
N VAL A 216 18.58 22.75 -12.42
CA VAL A 216 17.66 22.87 -13.55
C VAL A 216 16.26 23.11 -13.01
N LYS A 217 15.62 24.19 -13.44
CA LYS A 217 14.22 24.50 -13.15
C LYS A 217 13.43 24.39 -14.45
N ALA A 218 12.37 23.59 -14.47
CA ALA A 218 11.39 23.55 -15.55
C ALA A 218 10.10 24.20 -15.06
N ASN A 219 9.63 25.22 -15.79
CA ASN A 219 8.37 25.90 -15.55
C ASN A 219 7.43 25.61 -16.71
N VAL A 220 6.34 24.89 -16.47
CA VAL A 220 5.27 24.74 -17.47
C VAL A 220 4.36 25.96 -17.46
N ASP A 221 3.76 26.23 -18.62
CA ASP A 221 3.03 27.44 -18.93
C ASP A 221 3.81 28.73 -18.61
N ASP A 222 5.07 28.75 -19.05
CA ASP A 222 6.08 29.76 -18.71
C ASP A 222 5.73 31.24 -18.95
N VAL A 223 4.66 31.53 -19.69
CA VAL A 223 4.18 32.90 -19.97
C VAL A 223 2.66 33.02 -19.82
N ASP A 224 2.05 32.16 -19.00
CA ASP A 224 0.64 32.20 -18.60
C ASP A 224 -0.33 32.16 -19.81
N ARG A 225 -0.16 31.16 -20.70
CA ARG A 225 -1.00 30.99 -21.90
C ARG A 225 -2.27 30.20 -21.61
N ILE A 226 -2.28 29.35 -20.59
CA ILE A 226 -3.36 28.45 -20.23
C ILE A 226 -3.78 28.83 -18.81
N ALA A 227 -5.02 29.29 -18.62
CA ALA A 227 -5.52 29.56 -17.27
C ALA A 227 -5.68 28.24 -16.50
N GLU A 228 -5.12 28.19 -15.29
CA GLU A 228 -5.05 26.98 -14.48
C GLU A 228 -5.80 27.13 -13.16
N SER A 229 -6.24 26.01 -12.59
CA SER A 229 -6.89 26.05 -11.27
C SER A 229 -5.89 26.28 -10.12
N ASP A 230 -4.60 26.04 -10.35
CA ASP A 230 -3.50 26.29 -9.41
C ASP A 230 -2.26 26.74 -10.20
N GLU A 231 -1.97 28.04 -10.15
CA GLU A 231 -0.84 28.66 -10.86
C GLU A 231 0.50 28.54 -10.08
N ASP A 232 0.46 28.02 -8.85
CA ASP A 232 1.63 28.00 -7.95
C ASP A 232 2.45 26.70 -8.05
N ASN A 233 1.98 25.69 -8.80
CA ASN A 233 2.55 24.34 -8.80
C ASN A 233 3.27 23.95 -10.13
N ASN A 234 3.43 24.90 -11.06
CA ASN A 234 3.98 24.69 -12.40
C ASN A 234 5.50 24.45 -12.45
N VAL A 235 6.19 24.57 -11.31
CA VAL A 235 7.66 24.56 -11.23
C VAL A 235 8.19 23.26 -10.62
N TYR A 236 9.12 22.62 -11.35
CA TYR A 236 9.88 21.48 -10.85
C TYR A 236 11.39 21.73 -10.97
N THR A 237 12.18 21.26 -10.00
CA THR A 237 13.65 21.42 -10.00
C THR A 237 14.39 20.10 -9.90
N LYS A 238 15.53 19.99 -10.59
CA LYS A 238 16.42 18.82 -10.57
C LYS A 238 17.88 19.23 -10.74
N GLN A 239 18.81 18.57 -10.05
CA GLN A 239 20.25 18.86 -10.15
C GLN A 239 20.89 18.16 -11.35
N ILE A 240 21.73 18.87 -12.10
CA ILE A 240 22.59 18.33 -13.15
C ILE A 240 24.05 18.59 -12.78
N THR A 241 24.92 17.58 -12.91
CA THR A 241 26.36 17.72 -12.67
C THR A 241 27.12 17.62 -13.99
N VAL A 242 28.00 18.59 -14.23
CA VAL A 242 28.83 18.70 -15.43
C VAL A 242 30.30 18.65 -15.04
N SER A 243 31.05 17.78 -15.70
CA SER A 243 32.49 17.56 -15.44
C SER A 243 33.34 17.99 -16.64
N ILE A 244 34.61 18.38 -16.43
CA ILE A 244 35.48 18.79 -17.55
C ILE A 244 35.72 17.64 -18.55
N ALA A 245 35.51 17.89 -19.84
CA ALA A 245 35.80 16.94 -20.91
C ALA A 245 37.32 16.85 -21.17
N GLY A 246 37.97 15.78 -20.72
CA GLY A 246 39.28 15.33 -21.22
C GLY A 246 40.43 16.33 -21.17
N SER A 247 41.14 16.42 -20.05
CA SER A 247 42.53 16.89 -20.05
C SER A 247 43.47 15.75 -20.49
N THR A 248 43.79 15.69 -21.78
CA THR A 248 44.92 14.92 -22.32
C THR A 248 46.22 15.70 -22.09
N PRO A 249 47.24 15.16 -21.40
CA PRO A 249 48.51 15.87 -21.19
C PRO A 249 49.43 15.77 -22.42
N THR A 250 49.87 16.90 -22.95
CA THR A 250 50.95 17.06 -23.96
C THR A 250 52.23 17.55 -23.25
N PRO A 251 53.46 17.21 -23.72
CA PRO A 251 54.53 16.68 -22.88
C PRO A 251 55.53 17.73 -22.36
N THR A 252 56.39 17.27 -21.43
CA THR A 252 57.70 17.82 -20.94
C THR A 252 57.67 18.34 -19.49
N PRO A 253 58.68 18.12 -18.63
CA PRO A 253 59.70 17.06 -18.55
C PRO A 253 59.65 16.27 -17.22
N THR A 254 60.24 15.06 -17.25
CA THR A 254 60.81 14.25 -16.16
C THR A 254 60.10 14.26 -14.78
N PRO A 255 59.38 13.19 -14.39
CA PRO A 255 58.77 13.12 -13.07
C PRO A 255 59.83 12.92 -11.99
N THR A 256 60.00 13.92 -11.12
CA THR A 256 60.34 13.66 -9.72
C THR A 256 59.07 13.17 -9.03
N ALA A 257 59.17 12.04 -8.33
CA ALA A 257 58.06 11.38 -7.67
C ALA A 257 57.31 12.35 -6.74
N THR A 258 56.04 12.60 -7.05
CA THR A 258 55.08 13.31 -6.19
C THR A 258 54.17 12.24 -5.57
N PRO A 259 53.91 12.28 -4.26
CA PRO A 259 53.46 11.11 -3.50
C PRO A 259 52.05 10.67 -3.92
N ILE A 260 51.85 9.35 -3.92
CA ILE A 260 50.53 8.71 -3.97
C ILE A 260 49.66 9.39 -2.90
N PRO A 261 48.42 9.83 -3.20
CA PRO A 261 47.51 10.31 -2.16
C PRO A 261 47.32 9.15 -1.17
N SER A 262 47.88 9.25 0.04
CA SER A 262 47.79 8.21 1.08
C SER A 262 46.44 8.26 1.82
N GLY A 263 45.41 8.79 1.19
CA GLY A 263 44.07 8.87 1.74
C GLY A 263 43.38 7.51 1.68
N LYS A 264 42.49 7.24 2.64
CA LYS A 264 41.56 6.11 2.57
C LYS A 264 40.21 6.58 1.97
N PRO A 265 39.44 5.69 1.32
CA PRO A 265 38.05 5.98 0.96
C PRO A 265 37.17 6.23 2.21
N ASP A 266 36.01 6.83 2.02
CA ASP A 266 34.94 7.01 3.02
C ASP A 266 33.59 6.95 2.30
N LEU A 267 32.92 5.82 2.38
CA LEU A 267 31.71 5.47 1.67
C LEU A 267 30.49 5.78 2.53
N VAL A 268 29.65 6.66 2.00
CA VAL A 268 28.36 6.99 2.61
C VAL A 268 27.23 6.66 1.66
N VAL A 269 26.11 6.20 2.21
CA VAL A 269 24.86 6.16 1.46
C VAL A 269 24.22 7.54 1.53
N THR A 270 24.02 8.18 0.38
CA THR A 270 23.47 9.55 0.29
C THR A 270 22.00 9.57 -0.08
N ASP A 271 21.49 8.52 -0.74
CA ASP A 271 20.07 8.33 -0.98
C ASP A 271 19.71 6.84 -1.06
N VAL A 272 18.48 6.53 -0.69
CA VAL A 272 17.84 5.23 -0.87
C VAL A 272 16.58 5.43 -1.68
N SER A 273 16.34 4.59 -2.68
CA SER A 273 15.11 4.64 -3.48
C SER A 273 14.65 3.24 -3.85
N TRP A 274 13.44 3.13 -4.39
CA TRP A 274 12.83 1.87 -4.76
C TRP A 274 11.98 2.02 -6.02
N ALA A 275 11.74 0.91 -6.71
CA ALA A 275 10.83 0.82 -7.85
C ALA A 275 9.86 -0.36 -7.64
N PRO A 276 8.54 -0.18 -7.87
CA PRO A 276 7.86 1.07 -8.26
C PRO A 276 7.92 2.15 -7.16
N ALA A 277 7.87 3.44 -7.53
CA ALA A 277 8.04 4.55 -6.58
C ALA A 277 6.92 4.61 -5.52
N ASN A 278 5.71 4.24 -5.92
CA ASN A 278 4.53 4.07 -5.07
C ASN A 278 4.09 2.61 -5.14
N PRO A 279 4.75 1.70 -4.39
CA PRO A 279 4.39 0.29 -4.41
C PRO A 279 2.98 0.07 -3.89
N ALA A 280 2.17 -0.66 -4.66
CA ALA A 280 0.91 -1.22 -4.25
C ALA A 280 1.13 -2.60 -3.64
N THR A 281 0.18 -3.05 -2.82
CA THR A 281 0.25 -4.39 -2.22
C THR A 281 0.35 -5.46 -3.32
N GLY A 282 1.35 -6.34 -3.22
CA GLY A 282 1.67 -7.39 -4.19
C GLY A 282 2.80 -7.03 -5.15
N ASP A 283 3.17 -5.76 -5.29
CA ASP A 283 4.23 -5.33 -6.21
C ASP A 283 5.60 -5.91 -5.84
N ALA A 284 6.44 -6.18 -6.84
CA ALA A 284 7.86 -6.50 -6.60
C ALA A 284 8.66 -5.20 -6.41
N ILE A 285 9.13 -4.96 -5.19
CA ILE A 285 9.94 -3.80 -4.82
C ILE A 285 11.42 -4.09 -5.10
N THR A 286 12.02 -3.31 -5.98
CA THR A 286 13.46 -3.33 -6.27
C THR A 286 14.15 -2.13 -5.61
N MET A 287 15.10 -2.41 -4.72
CA MET A 287 15.82 -1.37 -3.96
C MET A 287 17.01 -0.79 -4.73
N LYS A 288 17.30 0.49 -4.49
CA LYS A 288 18.47 1.22 -5.00
C LYS A 288 19.10 2.08 -3.92
N ALA A 289 20.40 2.30 -4.00
CA ALA A 289 21.15 3.21 -3.14
C ALA A 289 22.15 4.03 -3.94
N VAL A 290 22.36 5.28 -3.54
CA VAL A 290 23.44 6.14 -4.06
C VAL A 290 24.60 6.11 -3.06
N ILE A 291 25.69 5.47 -3.45
CA ILE A 291 26.94 5.42 -2.70
C ILE A 291 27.80 6.61 -3.11
N LYS A 292 28.40 7.31 -2.16
CA LYS A 292 29.39 8.36 -2.41
C LYS A 292 30.68 8.04 -1.67
N ASN A 293 31.82 8.15 -2.35
CA ASN A 293 33.11 8.20 -1.67
C ASN A 293 33.42 9.66 -1.31
N GLN A 294 33.24 10.06 -0.06
CA GLN A 294 33.60 11.40 0.43
C GLN A 294 35.02 11.48 1.02
N GLY A 295 35.76 10.37 0.97
CA GLY A 295 37.14 10.26 1.46
C GLY A 295 38.15 10.85 0.49
N THR A 296 39.43 10.78 0.86
CA THR A 296 40.54 11.33 0.06
C THR A 296 41.29 10.27 -0.77
N GLY A 297 41.02 8.98 -0.52
CA GLY A 297 41.49 7.85 -1.31
C GLY A 297 40.41 7.29 -2.23
N ALA A 298 40.80 6.77 -3.39
CA ALA A 298 39.88 6.00 -4.24
C ALA A 298 39.64 4.61 -3.65
N THR A 299 38.45 4.04 -3.88
CA THR A 299 38.22 2.64 -3.47
C THR A 299 39.02 1.66 -4.34
N PRO A 300 39.38 0.46 -3.83
CA PRO A 300 40.09 -0.53 -4.63
C PRO A 300 39.28 -0.96 -5.86
N SER A 301 39.91 -0.97 -7.03
CA SER A 301 39.32 -1.57 -8.23
C SER A 301 39.17 -3.08 -8.03
N SER A 302 38.13 -3.69 -8.60
CA SER A 302 37.79 -5.12 -8.52
C SER A 302 37.29 -5.63 -7.16
N THR A 303 37.21 -4.76 -6.15
CA THR A 303 36.51 -5.05 -4.90
C THR A 303 35.04 -4.66 -5.03
N THR A 304 34.13 -5.53 -4.59
CA THR A 304 32.69 -5.28 -4.61
C THR A 304 32.29 -4.21 -3.59
N HIS A 305 31.58 -3.19 -4.05
CA HIS A 305 30.93 -2.19 -3.19
C HIS A 305 29.56 -2.73 -2.79
N GLY A 306 29.56 -3.62 -1.80
CA GLY A 306 28.34 -4.28 -1.31
C GLY A 306 27.41 -3.28 -0.66
N VAL A 307 26.11 -3.36 -0.97
CA VAL A 307 25.08 -2.63 -0.23
C VAL A 307 24.01 -3.60 0.22
N ALA A 308 23.79 -3.71 1.52
CA ALA A 308 22.69 -4.48 2.09
C ALA A 308 21.50 -3.57 2.37
N PHE A 309 20.31 -4.01 1.96
CA PHE A 309 19.03 -3.39 2.28
C PHE A 309 18.27 -4.26 3.27
N THR A 310 17.81 -3.65 4.35
CA THR A 310 16.92 -4.28 5.33
C THR A 310 15.70 -3.40 5.54
N SER A 311 14.59 -3.98 5.99
CA SER A 311 13.36 -3.27 6.28
C SER A 311 12.89 -3.57 7.70
N SER A 312 12.31 -2.56 8.37
CA SER A 312 11.60 -2.78 9.63
C SER A 312 10.21 -3.38 9.34
N GLY A 313 9.87 -4.56 9.86
CA GLY A 313 8.48 -5.06 9.80
C GLY A 313 8.13 -6.08 8.70
N SER A 314 9.04 -7.00 8.38
CA SER A 314 8.76 -8.22 7.58
C SER A 314 8.31 -8.01 6.12
N LEU A 315 8.93 -7.09 5.35
CA LEU A 315 8.85 -7.15 3.86
C LEU A 315 9.61 -8.36 3.27
N GLY A 316 10.49 -8.98 4.06
CA GLY A 316 11.27 -10.13 3.66
C GLY A 316 12.68 -10.12 4.25
N SER A 317 13.47 -11.14 3.91
CA SER A 317 14.90 -11.21 4.23
C SER A 317 15.67 -10.07 3.56
N ALA A 318 16.87 -9.77 4.06
CA ALA A 318 17.75 -8.77 3.44
C ALA A 318 17.98 -9.07 1.95
N VAL A 319 17.94 -8.02 1.14
CA VAL A 319 18.38 -8.03 -0.26
C VAL A 319 19.64 -7.18 -0.38
N TRP A 320 20.48 -7.43 -1.36
CA TRP A 320 21.76 -6.74 -1.51
C TRP A 320 22.11 -6.45 -2.96
N SER A 321 23.00 -5.48 -3.15
CA SER A 321 23.71 -5.27 -4.40
C SER A 321 25.16 -5.72 -4.26
N ASP A 322 25.62 -6.53 -5.21
CA ASP A 322 27.01 -6.96 -5.37
C ASP A 322 27.56 -6.69 -6.78
N SER A 323 26.83 -5.88 -7.57
CA SER A 323 27.07 -5.68 -9.00
C SER A 323 28.16 -4.64 -9.35
N HIS A 324 28.61 -3.81 -8.39
CA HIS A 324 29.55 -2.73 -8.66
C HIS A 324 30.96 -3.02 -8.13
N THR A 325 31.95 -3.07 -9.05
CA THR A 325 33.36 -3.39 -8.75
C THR A 325 34.37 -2.36 -9.28
N ALA A 326 33.90 -1.34 -10.00
CA ALA A 326 34.77 -0.27 -10.48
C ALA A 326 35.20 0.62 -9.30
N SER A 327 36.41 1.19 -9.38
CA SER A 327 36.88 2.13 -8.36
C SER A 327 36.04 3.40 -8.36
N ILE A 328 35.62 3.85 -7.17
CA ILE A 328 34.93 5.10 -6.93
C ILE A 328 35.97 6.11 -6.45
N ALA A 329 36.29 7.09 -7.29
CA ALA A 329 37.23 8.15 -6.97
C ALA A 329 36.72 9.05 -5.81
N PRO A 330 37.62 9.76 -5.10
CA PRO A 330 37.23 10.80 -4.15
C PRO A 330 36.19 11.76 -4.71
N GLY A 331 35.12 11.99 -3.95
CA GLY A 331 33.99 12.85 -4.32
C GLY A 331 32.95 12.22 -5.25
N ALA A 332 33.26 11.10 -5.92
CA ALA A 332 32.37 10.47 -6.89
C ALA A 332 31.21 9.71 -6.22
N SER A 333 30.13 9.49 -6.97
CA SER A 333 28.97 8.71 -6.54
C SER A 333 28.54 7.71 -7.58
N VAL A 334 27.94 6.61 -7.14
CA VAL A 334 27.37 5.57 -8.00
C VAL A 334 26.02 5.13 -7.44
N THR A 335 25.06 4.88 -8.32
CA THR A 335 23.81 4.23 -7.94
C THR A 335 23.93 2.73 -8.14
N VAL A 336 23.63 1.96 -7.10
CA VAL A 336 23.56 0.50 -7.16
C VAL A 336 22.13 0.04 -7.00
N THR A 337 21.80 -1.10 -7.61
CA THR A 337 20.47 -1.72 -7.56
C THR A 337 20.60 -3.10 -6.96
N ALA A 338 19.67 -3.50 -6.10
CA ALA A 338 19.65 -4.84 -5.52
C ALA A 338 19.69 -5.90 -6.64
N SER A 339 20.66 -6.82 -6.53
CA SER A 339 20.94 -7.89 -7.51
C SER A 339 20.79 -9.28 -6.90
N GLY A 340 20.67 -9.38 -5.58
CA GLY A 340 20.56 -10.66 -4.87
C GLY A 340 19.87 -10.53 -3.50
N GLY A 341 19.69 -11.67 -2.85
CA GLY A 341 18.99 -11.81 -1.58
C GLY A 341 18.73 -13.27 -1.26
N LEU A 342 18.50 -13.62 0.01
CA LEU A 342 18.18 -15.01 0.41
C LEU A 342 16.91 -15.54 -0.28
N ALA A 343 15.97 -14.66 -0.61
CA ALA A 343 14.72 -14.98 -1.28
C ALA A 343 14.61 -14.36 -2.70
N GLY A 344 15.72 -13.88 -3.26
CA GLY A 344 15.76 -13.13 -4.54
C GLY A 344 16.13 -11.66 -4.37
N ALA A 345 16.17 -10.91 -5.47
CA ALA A 345 16.65 -9.52 -5.51
C ALA A 345 15.59 -8.45 -5.16
N THR A 346 14.35 -8.87 -4.87
CA THR A 346 13.20 -7.98 -4.65
C THR A 346 12.42 -8.38 -3.39
N TRP A 347 11.76 -7.40 -2.78
CA TRP A 347 10.71 -7.66 -1.79
C TRP A 347 9.33 -7.73 -2.45
N THR A 348 8.38 -8.42 -1.83
CA THR A 348 6.97 -8.31 -2.20
C THR A 348 6.34 -7.24 -1.32
N ALA A 349 5.77 -6.22 -1.94
CA ALA A 349 5.10 -5.12 -1.27
C ALA A 349 3.93 -5.64 -0.45
N ALA A 350 3.92 -5.34 0.84
CA ALA A 350 2.78 -5.52 1.71
C ALA A 350 2.39 -4.15 2.26
N ALA A 351 1.10 -3.90 2.47
CA ALA A 351 0.63 -2.62 3.01
C ALA A 351 1.31 -2.34 4.36
N GLY A 352 1.83 -1.13 4.52
CA GLY A 352 2.55 -0.74 5.73
C GLY A 352 3.55 0.39 5.49
N THR A 353 4.09 0.89 6.59
CA THR A 353 5.19 1.87 6.57
C THR A 353 6.46 1.20 7.11
N TYR A 354 7.50 1.24 6.31
CA TYR A 354 8.75 0.52 6.51
C TYR A 354 9.90 1.52 6.61
N THR A 355 10.72 1.39 7.64
CA THR A 355 12.04 2.02 7.67
C THR A 355 12.98 1.11 6.89
N ILE A 356 13.42 1.59 5.74
CA ILE A 356 14.43 0.93 4.92
C ILE A 356 15.80 1.41 5.37
N THR A 357 16.68 0.46 5.69
CA THR A 357 18.08 0.72 6.03
C THR A 357 18.95 0.21 4.90
N ALA A 358 19.75 1.09 4.30
CA ALA A 358 20.81 0.71 3.38
C ALA A 358 22.17 0.88 4.07
N THR A 359 23.00 -0.15 4.01
CA THR A 359 24.35 -0.16 4.56
C THR A 359 25.34 -0.43 3.44
N VAL A 360 26.19 0.54 3.12
CA VAL A 360 27.32 0.32 2.20
C VAL A 360 28.49 -0.35 2.92
N ASP A 361 29.26 -1.12 2.16
CA ASP A 361 30.30 -2.01 2.66
C ASP A 361 29.81 -2.94 3.79
N ASP A 362 28.65 -3.56 3.52
CA ASP A 362 27.85 -4.37 4.44
C ASP A 362 28.60 -5.48 5.19
N VAL A 363 29.72 -5.96 4.65
CA VAL A 363 30.57 -7.00 5.28
C VAL A 363 32.03 -6.56 5.44
N ASN A 364 32.30 -5.25 5.41
CA ASN A 364 33.59 -4.64 5.69
C ASN A 364 34.73 -5.14 4.76
N ARG A 365 34.53 -4.99 3.44
CA ARG A 365 35.47 -5.40 2.39
C ARG A 365 36.48 -4.29 2.05
N ILE A 366 36.16 -3.03 2.30
CA ILE A 366 36.96 -1.86 1.92
C ILE A 366 37.35 -1.14 3.20
N GLU A 367 38.65 -0.99 3.44
CA GLU A 367 39.11 -0.26 4.63
C GLU A 367 38.90 1.25 4.46
N GLU A 368 38.11 1.85 5.33
CA GLU A 368 37.67 3.23 5.22
C GLU A 368 38.37 4.15 6.22
N SER A 369 38.26 5.47 6.01
CA SER A 369 38.69 6.45 7.00
C SER A 369 37.67 6.65 8.13
N ASN A 370 36.39 6.33 7.88
CA ASN A 370 35.32 6.32 8.86
C ASN A 370 34.37 5.16 8.56
N GLU A 371 34.19 4.27 9.54
CA GLU A 371 33.36 3.06 9.41
C GLU A 371 31.94 3.26 9.98
N ASN A 372 31.65 4.45 10.52
CA ASN A 372 30.44 4.69 11.32
C ASN A 372 29.35 5.46 10.58
N ASN A 373 29.55 5.79 9.30
CA ASN A 373 28.68 6.63 8.48
C ASN A 373 28.16 5.92 7.22
N ASN A 374 28.26 4.60 7.19
CA ASN A 374 27.90 3.78 6.04
C ASN A 374 26.39 3.49 5.94
N VAL A 375 25.58 4.00 6.87
CA VAL A 375 24.17 3.64 7.04
C VAL A 375 23.28 4.85 6.76
N LEU A 376 22.29 4.67 5.88
CA LEU A 376 21.18 5.61 5.70
C LEU A 376 19.85 4.90 5.89
N THR A 377 18.91 5.57 6.57
CA THR A 377 17.54 5.10 6.69
C THR A 377 16.57 6.00 5.92
N LYS A 378 15.55 5.41 5.30
CA LYS A 378 14.48 6.13 4.61
C LYS A 378 13.14 5.43 4.81
N THR A 379 12.07 6.21 4.97
CA THR A 379 10.72 5.67 5.17
C THR A 379 10.07 5.40 3.82
N MET A 380 9.57 4.17 3.64
CA MET A 380 8.79 3.73 2.50
C MET A 380 7.38 3.36 2.96
N THR A 381 6.36 3.79 2.22
CA THR A 381 4.97 3.43 2.49
C THR A 381 4.39 2.66 1.30
N VAL A 382 3.78 1.52 1.59
CA VAL A 382 2.98 0.73 0.66
C VAL A 382 1.53 0.93 1.08
N ASN A 383 0.71 1.50 0.20
CA ASN A 383 -0.70 1.75 0.50
C ASN A 383 -1.50 0.45 0.37
N ALA A 384 -2.52 0.29 1.22
CA ALA A 384 -3.54 -0.73 1.00
C ALA A 384 -4.31 -0.41 -0.30
N PRO A 385 -4.79 -1.42 -1.04
CA PRO A 385 -5.64 -1.18 -2.19
C PRO A 385 -6.86 -0.35 -1.77
N ALA A 386 -7.21 0.64 -2.60
CA ALA A 386 -8.39 1.45 -2.39
C ALA A 386 -9.62 0.53 -2.38
N VAL A 387 -10.33 0.49 -1.26
CA VAL A 387 -11.62 -0.20 -1.18
C VAL A 387 -12.67 0.62 -1.91
N THR A 388 -13.20 0.07 -3.00
CA THR A 388 -14.43 0.55 -3.61
C THR A 388 -15.55 0.50 -2.57
N PRO A 389 -16.35 1.57 -2.38
CA PRO A 389 -17.39 1.60 -1.36
C PRO A 389 -18.44 0.52 -1.65
N THR A 390 -18.53 -0.48 -0.77
CA THR A 390 -19.68 -1.38 -0.67
C THR A 390 -20.89 -0.55 -0.23
N PRO A 391 -22.09 -0.73 -0.81
CA PRO A 391 -23.29 -0.03 -0.39
C PRO A 391 -23.53 -0.21 1.12
N THR A 392 -23.74 0.93 1.77
CA THR A 392 -23.97 1.09 3.21
C THR A 392 -25.16 0.25 3.69
N PRO A 393 -25.00 -0.67 4.66
CA PRO A 393 -26.15 -1.23 5.36
C PRO A 393 -26.82 -0.10 6.16
N THR A 394 -28.13 0.09 5.93
CA THR A 394 -28.94 1.08 6.65
C THR A 394 -29.00 0.72 8.13
N PRO A 395 -28.71 1.65 9.06
CA PRO A 395 -28.80 1.38 10.50
C PRO A 395 -30.26 1.15 10.92
N THR A 396 -30.51 0.05 11.63
CA THR A 396 -31.80 -0.23 12.26
C THR A 396 -31.96 0.68 13.48
N GLN A 397 -32.97 1.56 13.47
CA GLN A 397 -33.28 2.43 14.61
C GLN A 397 -33.71 1.64 15.85
N THR A 398 -33.17 2.03 17.01
CA THR A 398 -33.52 1.51 18.34
C THR A 398 -34.95 1.98 18.73
N PRO A 399 -35.86 1.08 19.14
CA PRO A 399 -37.20 1.47 19.56
C PRO A 399 -37.21 2.19 20.92
N THR A 400 -38.04 3.24 21.03
CA THR A 400 -38.26 4.01 22.27
C THR A 400 -39.22 3.24 23.21
N PRO A 401 -38.87 2.99 24.50
CA PRO A 401 -39.78 2.31 25.42
C PRO A 401 -40.90 3.24 25.91
N THR A 402 -42.13 2.73 25.91
CA THR A 402 -43.33 3.42 26.44
C THR A 402 -43.48 3.16 27.95
N PRO A 403 -43.64 4.17 28.82
CA PRO A 403 -43.79 3.94 30.26
C PRO A 403 -45.20 3.47 30.63
N GLY A 404 -45.31 2.29 31.25
CA GLY A 404 -46.53 1.81 31.91
C GLY A 404 -46.54 2.15 33.40
N GLN A 405 -47.70 2.58 33.91
CA GLN A 405 -47.90 2.93 35.31
C GLN A 405 -47.85 1.69 36.21
N ASN A 406 -46.69 1.48 36.83
CA ASN A 406 -46.38 0.84 38.12
C ASN A 406 -44.88 0.51 38.07
N ALA A 407 -44.02 1.42 38.55
CA ALA A 407 -42.58 1.34 38.36
C ALA A 407 -41.94 0.30 39.30
N TYR A 408 -41.80 -0.93 38.81
CA TYR A 408 -40.77 -1.86 39.24
C TYR A 408 -39.78 -1.96 38.07
N GLY A 409 -38.53 -1.53 38.25
CA GLY A 409 -37.56 -1.43 37.17
C GLY A 409 -36.39 -0.50 37.48
N ALA A 410 -35.46 -0.36 36.54
CA ALA A 410 -34.30 0.53 36.65
C ALA A 410 -34.73 2.00 36.74
N ASP A 411 -33.97 2.81 37.48
CA ASP A 411 -34.14 4.26 37.51
C ASP A 411 -34.03 4.87 36.11
N ALA A 412 -34.63 6.04 35.93
CA ALA A 412 -34.46 6.81 34.70
C ALA A 412 -32.96 7.07 34.48
N ASN A 413 -32.51 6.94 33.23
CA ASN A 413 -31.10 7.13 32.89
C ASN A 413 -30.60 8.51 33.36
N PRO A 414 -29.70 8.57 34.36
CA PRO A 414 -29.33 9.82 35.01
C PRO A 414 -28.29 10.63 34.22
N THR A 415 -27.72 10.07 33.16
CA THR A 415 -26.51 10.63 32.51
C THR A 415 -26.80 11.67 31.43
N GLY A 416 -28.03 11.72 30.93
CA GLY A 416 -28.41 12.57 29.80
C GLY A 416 -27.78 12.19 28.45
N SER A 417 -27.18 10.99 28.35
CA SER A 417 -26.74 10.33 27.11
C SER A 417 -27.70 9.19 26.74
N PRO A 418 -27.76 8.72 25.49
CA PRO A 418 -28.67 7.65 25.08
C PRO A 418 -28.33 6.29 25.71
N VAL A 419 -29.36 5.54 26.13
CA VAL A 419 -29.18 4.14 26.57
C VAL A 419 -28.64 3.33 25.38
N GLY A 420 -27.55 2.59 25.58
CA GLY A 420 -26.85 1.84 24.53
C GLY A 420 -25.82 2.65 23.72
N GLY A 421 -25.65 3.94 24.03
CA GLY A 421 -24.70 4.82 23.34
C GLY A 421 -25.15 5.14 21.92
N GLY A 422 -24.19 5.27 21.00
CA GLY A 422 -24.44 5.63 19.61
C GLY A 422 -24.68 7.12 19.42
N GLU A 423 -25.51 7.46 18.45
CA GLU A 423 -25.79 8.85 18.09
C GLU A 423 -26.34 9.64 19.29
N GLY A 424 -25.73 10.79 19.58
CA GLY A 424 -26.07 11.63 20.73
C GLY A 424 -25.33 11.28 22.03
N TYR A 425 -24.44 10.27 22.02
CA TYR A 425 -23.51 10.02 23.12
C TYR A 425 -22.52 11.18 23.27
N LYS A 426 -22.34 11.69 24.49
CA LYS A 426 -21.65 12.96 24.74
C LYS A 426 -20.18 12.84 25.12
N ASN A 427 -19.76 11.71 25.68
CA ASN A 427 -18.41 11.51 26.19
C ASN A 427 -17.54 10.79 25.14
N THR A 428 -17.55 11.22 23.87
CA THR A 428 -16.73 10.56 22.84
C THR A 428 -15.24 10.87 23.02
N VAL A 429 -14.38 9.98 22.51
CA VAL A 429 -12.93 10.20 22.45
C VAL A 429 -12.63 10.80 21.09
N SER A 430 -11.94 11.94 21.03
CA SER A 430 -11.65 12.58 19.76
C SER A 430 -10.48 11.91 19.04
N ARG A 431 -10.61 11.66 17.72
CA ARG A 431 -9.51 11.18 16.88
C ARG A 431 -8.25 12.05 16.98
N SER A 432 -8.37 13.35 17.18
CA SER A 432 -7.19 14.24 17.30
C SER A 432 -6.41 14.05 18.60
N SER A 433 -6.97 13.35 19.59
CA SER A 433 -6.26 12.99 20.83
C SER A 433 -5.41 11.72 20.68
N ALA A 434 -5.50 11.05 19.54
CA ALA A 434 -4.83 9.79 19.26
C ALA A 434 -3.30 9.95 19.24
N LYS A 435 -2.63 9.14 20.06
CA LYS A 435 -1.19 8.90 19.93
C LYS A 435 -0.91 7.90 18.81
N PHE A 436 -1.78 6.91 18.68
CA PHE A 436 -1.74 5.89 17.64
C PHE A 436 -3.07 5.89 16.91
N ILE A 437 -3.03 5.88 15.59
CA ILE A 437 -4.21 5.69 14.74
C ILE A 437 -4.00 4.37 14.01
N VAL A 438 -4.99 3.48 14.08
CA VAL A 438 -4.89 2.11 13.59
C VAL A 438 -6.10 1.76 12.75
N ASP A 439 -5.89 1.01 11.67
CA ASP A 439 -6.96 0.49 10.80
C ASP A 439 -6.80 -1.03 10.57
N THR A 440 -5.62 -1.56 10.89
CA THR A 440 -5.28 -2.98 10.69
C THR A 440 -4.97 -3.72 12.00
N LYS A 441 -5.02 -5.04 11.93
CA LYS A 441 -4.63 -5.94 13.04
C LYS A 441 -3.21 -5.68 13.52
N SER A 442 -2.26 -5.58 12.60
CA SER A 442 -0.85 -5.39 12.94
C SER A 442 -0.61 -4.05 13.62
N GLU A 443 -1.22 -2.98 13.10
CA GLU A 443 -1.14 -1.66 13.74
C GLU A 443 -1.75 -1.66 15.13
N LEU A 444 -2.93 -2.27 15.32
CA LEU A 444 -3.55 -2.39 16.63
C LEU A 444 -2.63 -3.16 17.60
N LEU A 445 -2.08 -4.30 17.19
CA LEU A 445 -1.17 -5.09 18.03
C LEU A 445 0.12 -4.32 18.37
N SER A 446 0.73 -3.64 17.39
CA SER A 446 1.93 -2.81 17.61
C SER A 446 1.66 -1.59 18.48
N ALA A 447 0.50 -0.94 18.30
CA ALA A 447 0.07 0.16 19.14
C ALA A 447 -0.16 -0.29 20.58
N LEU A 448 -0.82 -1.43 20.79
CA LEU A 448 -1.02 -2.02 22.12
C LEU A 448 0.30 -2.38 22.81
N GLN A 449 1.32 -2.78 22.05
CA GLN A 449 2.66 -3.05 22.59
C GLN A 449 3.42 -1.75 22.96
N SER A 450 3.20 -0.69 22.19
CA SER A 450 3.95 0.57 22.31
C SER A 450 3.31 1.58 23.25
N ALA A 451 1.99 1.52 23.40
CA ALA A 451 1.23 2.46 24.20
C ALA A 451 1.61 2.40 25.68
N ARG A 452 1.51 3.56 26.32
CA ARG A 452 1.76 3.80 27.74
C ARG A 452 0.54 4.46 28.36
N SER A 453 0.51 4.50 29.69
CA SER A 453 -0.56 5.15 30.43
C SER A 453 -0.75 6.59 29.96
N GLY A 454 -2.00 6.96 29.65
CA GLY A 454 -2.39 8.24 29.08
C GLY A 454 -2.48 8.27 27.54
N ASP A 455 -1.93 7.27 26.85
CA ASP A 455 -2.02 7.20 25.38
C ASP A 455 -3.43 6.79 24.92
N VAL A 456 -3.85 7.39 23.81
CA VAL A 456 -5.05 7.01 23.07
C VAL A 456 -4.63 6.24 21.81
N ILE A 457 -5.15 5.01 21.68
CA ILE A 457 -5.15 4.23 20.44
C ILE A 457 -6.52 4.42 19.80
N TYR A 458 -6.55 5.04 18.64
CA TYR A 458 -7.77 5.33 17.90
C TYR A 458 -7.91 4.42 16.69
N VAL A 459 -8.94 3.58 16.71
CA VAL A 459 -9.31 2.70 15.61
C VAL A 459 -10.15 3.50 14.63
N GLU A 460 -9.77 3.50 13.35
CA GLU A 460 -10.53 4.21 12.33
C GLU A 460 -11.99 3.75 12.27
N GLY A 461 -12.90 4.69 12.02
CA GLY A 461 -14.35 4.44 12.11
C GLY A 461 -14.89 3.40 11.12
N ASN A 462 -14.19 3.24 10.01
CA ASN A 462 -14.47 2.26 8.95
C ASN A 462 -13.61 0.99 9.08
N ALA A 463 -12.75 0.89 10.10
CA ALA A 463 -11.86 -0.25 10.27
C ALA A 463 -12.63 -1.55 10.49
N ASN A 464 -12.09 -2.64 9.95
CA ASN A 464 -12.57 -4.01 10.16
C ASN A 464 -11.39 -4.92 10.45
N ILE A 465 -11.04 -5.05 11.72
CA ILE A 465 -9.83 -5.72 12.20
C ILE A 465 -10.17 -7.13 12.68
N ASP A 466 -9.78 -8.15 11.91
CA ASP A 466 -9.92 -9.56 12.32
C ASP A 466 -8.77 -9.98 13.24
N MET A 467 -9.10 -10.23 14.51
CA MET A 467 -8.16 -10.63 15.53
C MET A 467 -7.95 -12.14 15.62
N SER A 468 -8.64 -12.98 14.84
CA SER A 468 -8.50 -14.45 14.85
C SER A 468 -7.04 -14.92 14.94
N GLY A 469 -6.73 -15.81 15.89
CA GLY A 469 -5.35 -16.26 16.11
C GLY A 469 -4.47 -15.33 16.94
N SER A 470 -4.98 -14.18 17.39
CA SER A 470 -4.30 -13.33 18.37
C SER A 470 -4.71 -13.70 19.79
N TYR A 471 -3.86 -14.49 20.44
CA TYR A 471 -4.13 -14.95 21.80
C TYR A 471 -3.82 -13.85 22.82
N GLU A 472 -4.73 -13.66 23.79
CA GLU A 472 -4.47 -12.88 25.01
C GLU A 472 -4.03 -11.43 24.75
N VAL A 473 -4.76 -10.73 23.88
CA VAL A 473 -4.43 -9.37 23.45
C VAL A 473 -4.57 -8.40 24.62
N LYS A 474 -3.43 -7.93 25.13
CA LYS A 474 -3.37 -7.09 26.34
C LYS A 474 -3.54 -5.61 26.01
N ILE A 475 -4.45 -4.93 26.71
CA ILE A 475 -4.55 -3.46 26.72
C ILE A 475 -3.80 -2.93 27.94
N PRO A 476 -2.70 -2.16 27.78
CA PRO A 476 -1.88 -1.70 28.91
C PRO A 476 -2.64 -0.79 29.88
N ALA A 477 -2.19 -0.74 31.13
CA ALA A 477 -2.74 0.16 32.16
C ALA A 477 -2.78 1.62 31.68
N GLY A 478 -3.88 2.32 31.97
CA GLY A 478 -4.04 3.74 31.63
C GLY A 478 -4.26 4.05 30.14
N VAL A 479 -4.34 3.04 29.26
CA VAL A 479 -4.54 3.26 27.82
C VAL A 479 -6.02 3.37 27.49
N THR A 480 -6.35 4.29 26.58
CA THR A 480 -7.67 4.38 25.97
C THR A 480 -7.65 3.76 24.58
N LEU A 481 -8.50 2.76 24.33
CA LEU A 481 -8.75 2.19 23.01
C LEU A 481 -10.11 2.68 22.51
N ALA A 482 -10.16 3.47 21.45
CA ALA A 482 -11.40 4.15 21.06
C ALA A 482 -11.67 4.20 19.56
N SER A 483 -12.92 4.49 19.18
CA SER A 483 -13.35 4.86 17.82
C SER A 483 -14.57 5.78 17.86
N ASN A 484 -15.14 6.08 16.69
CA ASN A 484 -16.09 7.17 16.47
C ASN A 484 -17.58 6.77 16.53
N ARG A 485 -17.97 5.64 17.13
CA ARG A 485 -19.39 5.21 17.15
C ARG A 485 -20.31 6.33 17.66
N GLY A 486 -21.32 6.68 16.87
CA GLY A 486 -22.29 7.74 17.17
C GLY A 486 -21.93 9.13 16.62
N GLU A 487 -20.69 9.37 16.19
CA GLU A 487 -20.30 10.64 15.59
C GLU A 487 -20.84 10.73 14.15
N ASN A 488 -21.74 11.67 13.89
CA ASN A 488 -22.40 11.83 12.59
C ASN A 488 -23.01 10.51 12.05
N GLY A 489 -23.59 9.70 12.94
CA GLY A 489 -24.17 8.40 12.60
C GLY A 489 -23.16 7.28 12.32
N ALA A 490 -21.87 7.48 12.61
CA ALA A 490 -20.86 6.45 12.41
C ALA A 490 -21.11 5.20 13.28
N ALA A 491 -20.86 4.02 12.71
CA ALA A 491 -21.00 2.75 13.41
C ALA A 491 -19.85 2.47 14.40
N GLY A 492 -18.70 3.14 14.23
CA GLY A 492 -17.45 2.84 14.92
C GLY A 492 -16.65 1.72 14.27
N GLY A 493 -15.33 1.80 14.45
CA GLY A 493 -14.38 0.79 14.00
C GLY A 493 -14.72 -0.58 14.58
N ARG A 494 -14.66 -1.61 13.73
CA ARG A 494 -14.98 -2.99 14.09
C ARG A 494 -13.71 -3.77 14.34
N ILE A 495 -13.62 -4.33 15.54
CA ILE A 495 -12.65 -5.34 15.92
C ILE A 495 -13.43 -6.64 16.08
N TYR A 496 -13.11 -7.65 15.27
CA TYR A 496 -13.87 -8.88 15.24
C TYR A 496 -12.99 -10.12 15.23
N GLN A 497 -13.61 -11.28 15.43
CA GLN A 497 -12.99 -12.58 15.22
C GLN A 497 -13.91 -13.41 14.33
N SER A 498 -13.36 -14.01 13.27
CA SER A 498 -14.09 -14.94 12.39
C SER A 498 -13.85 -16.41 12.75
N SER A 499 -12.67 -16.75 13.27
CA SER A 499 -12.29 -18.12 13.60
C SER A 499 -13.00 -18.64 14.84
N ARG A 500 -13.59 -19.84 14.75
CA ARG A 500 -14.18 -20.51 15.91
C ARG A 500 -13.17 -21.29 16.75
N SER A 501 -11.99 -21.59 16.19
CA SER A 501 -10.95 -22.40 16.83
C SER A 501 -9.81 -21.57 17.40
N GLU A 502 -9.60 -20.35 16.89
CA GLU A 502 -8.48 -19.49 17.28
C GLU A 502 -8.97 -18.28 18.09
N ALA A 503 -9.24 -18.54 19.36
CA ALA A 503 -9.83 -17.60 20.29
C ALA A 503 -8.94 -16.38 20.61
N THR A 504 -9.52 -15.19 20.46
CA THR A 504 -8.99 -13.90 20.86
C THR A 504 -9.80 -13.38 22.04
N THR A 505 -9.11 -12.92 23.08
CA THR A 505 -9.71 -12.22 24.21
C THR A 505 -8.91 -10.95 24.47
N PHE A 506 -9.59 -9.82 24.62
CA PHE A 506 -9.00 -8.57 25.09
C PHE A 506 -8.84 -8.62 26.60
N ARG A 507 -7.59 -8.67 27.07
CA ARG A 507 -7.28 -8.66 28.49
C ARG A 507 -6.84 -7.30 28.95
N ILE A 508 -7.53 -6.79 29.94
CA ILE A 508 -7.15 -5.56 30.61
C ILE A 508 -5.86 -5.82 31.40
N GLY A 509 -4.85 -5.01 31.12
CA GLY A 509 -3.49 -5.18 31.59
C GLY A 509 -3.11 -4.42 32.85
N GLY A 510 -4.03 -3.60 33.37
CA GLY A 510 -3.90 -2.83 34.61
C GLY A 510 -5.09 -1.89 34.81
N GLU A 511 -5.00 -0.99 35.80
CA GLU A 511 -6.06 -0.03 36.13
C GLU A 511 -6.17 1.10 35.09
N HIS A 512 -7.30 1.83 35.11
CA HIS A 512 -7.54 3.04 34.30
C HIS A 512 -7.54 2.82 32.78
N VAL A 513 -7.91 1.63 32.32
CA VAL A 513 -8.14 1.37 30.89
C VAL A 513 -9.53 1.84 30.49
N ARG A 514 -9.65 2.48 29.32
CA ARG A 514 -10.94 2.84 28.73
C ARG A 514 -11.10 2.24 27.34
N ILE A 515 -12.27 1.66 27.06
CA ILE A 515 -12.65 1.14 25.74
C ILE A 515 -13.92 1.87 25.29
N SER A 516 -13.84 2.67 24.22
CA SER A 516 -14.93 3.58 23.84
C SER A 516 -15.29 3.55 22.36
N GLY A 517 -16.58 3.49 22.02
CA GLY A 517 -17.04 3.82 20.67
C GLY A 517 -16.69 2.80 19.58
N LEU A 518 -16.46 1.53 19.95
CA LEU A 518 -16.04 0.45 19.06
C LEU A 518 -17.16 -0.56 18.80
N ARG A 519 -17.04 -1.33 17.72
CA ARG A 519 -17.80 -2.58 17.54
C ARG A 519 -16.88 -3.77 17.83
N ILE A 520 -17.19 -4.56 18.84
CA ILE A 520 -16.38 -5.70 19.31
C ILE A 520 -17.17 -7.00 19.08
N GLU A 521 -16.83 -7.72 18.03
CA GLU A 521 -17.62 -8.86 17.55
C GLU A 521 -16.89 -10.20 17.66
N GLY A 522 -17.47 -11.13 18.40
CA GLY A 522 -17.00 -12.49 18.52
C GLY A 522 -17.41 -13.39 17.34
N PRO A 523 -16.96 -14.65 17.35
CA PRO A 523 -17.01 -15.55 16.20
C PRO A 523 -18.40 -16.06 15.82
N ASP A 524 -19.39 -15.97 16.69
CA ASP A 524 -20.71 -16.53 16.41
C ASP A 524 -21.83 -15.90 17.26
N LYS A 525 -22.89 -15.45 16.60
CA LYS A 525 -24.09 -14.84 17.22
C LYS A 525 -25.18 -15.87 17.58
N THR A 526 -24.96 -17.14 17.29
CA THR A 526 -25.87 -18.25 17.57
C THR A 526 -25.68 -18.84 18.97
N SER A 527 -26.51 -19.82 19.32
CA SER A 527 -26.43 -20.56 20.57
C SER A 527 -25.30 -21.59 20.66
N SER A 528 -24.38 -21.62 19.69
CA SER A 528 -23.28 -22.59 19.60
C SER A 528 -21.88 -21.96 19.61
N SER A 529 -21.78 -20.68 19.99
CA SER A 529 -20.52 -19.94 19.96
C SER A 529 -19.42 -20.58 20.82
N PRO A 530 -18.15 -20.55 20.37
CA PRO A 530 -16.99 -20.87 21.20
C PRO A 530 -17.02 -20.19 22.57
N VAL A 531 -16.61 -20.92 23.61
CA VAL A 531 -16.62 -20.47 25.01
C VAL A 531 -15.46 -19.52 25.28
N VAL A 532 -15.57 -18.32 24.72
CA VAL A 532 -14.56 -17.26 24.78
C VAL A 532 -15.25 -15.97 25.20
N ALA A 533 -14.56 -15.17 26.02
CA ALA A 533 -15.04 -13.84 26.39
C ALA A 533 -14.39 -12.76 25.52
N GLY A 534 -15.13 -11.69 25.26
CA GLY A 534 -14.63 -10.56 24.46
C GLY A 534 -13.60 -9.76 25.24
N ILE A 535 -14.03 -9.17 26.35
CA ILE A 535 -13.17 -8.39 27.26
C ILE A 535 -13.11 -9.09 28.62
N ILE A 536 -11.91 -9.27 29.18
CA ILE A 536 -11.71 -9.76 30.55
C ILE A 536 -10.89 -8.77 31.38
N SER A 537 -11.35 -8.48 32.59
CA SER A 537 -10.62 -7.65 33.55
C SER A 537 -10.68 -8.17 34.98
N SER A 538 -9.55 -7.99 35.68
CA SER A 538 -9.40 -8.13 37.13
C SER A 538 -8.93 -6.85 37.79
N TYR A 539 -9.06 -5.71 37.10
CA TYR A 539 -8.56 -4.42 37.57
C TYR A 539 -9.69 -3.44 37.85
N ARG A 540 -9.42 -2.53 38.78
CA ARG A 540 -10.23 -1.35 39.11
C ARG A 540 -10.22 -0.35 37.97
N ASN A 541 -11.22 0.52 37.94
CA ASN A 541 -11.26 1.67 37.04
C ASN A 541 -11.14 1.29 35.55
N LEU A 542 -11.61 0.10 35.16
CA LEU A 542 -11.91 -0.18 33.76
C LEU A 542 -13.16 0.61 33.39
N GLU A 543 -13.12 1.38 32.31
CA GLU A 543 -14.29 2.00 31.69
C GLU A 543 -14.56 1.33 30.34
N VAL A 544 -15.78 0.86 30.10
CA VAL A 544 -16.22 0.40 28.78
C VAL A 544 -17.50 1.13 28.44
N ASP A 545 -17.44 1.95 27.39
CA ASP A 545 -18.52 2.84 27.05
C ASP A 545 -18.78 2.99 25.55
N ASN A 546 -20.02 3.33 25.18
CA ASN A 546 -20.41 3.62 23.80
C ASN A 546 -20.07 2.51 22.78
N CYS A 547 -19.83 1.27 23.20
CA CYS A 547 -19.46 0.18 22.31
C CYS A 547 -20.70 -0.64 21.88
N GLU A 548 -20.61 -1.27 20.71
CA GLU A 548 -21.46 -2.40 20.32
C GLU A 548 -20.68 -3.70 20.53
N ILE A 549 -21.21 -4.66 21.28
CA ILE A 549 -20.47 -5.88 21.64
C ILE A 549 -21.36 -7.10 21.43
N SER A 550 -20.94 -8.03 20.58
CA SER A 550 -21.77 -9.18 20.22
C SER A 550 -20.99 -10.45 19.88
N GLY A 551 -21.67 -11.60 19.86
CA GLY A 551 -21.13 -12.85 19.33
C GLY A 551 -20.16 -13.60 20.25
N TRP A 552 -20.21 -13.37 21.57
CA TRP A 552 -19.32 -13.99 22.54
C TRP A 552 -19.99 -15.14 23.29
N GLY A 553 -19.37 -16.33 23.27
CA GLY A 553 -19.98 -17.54 23.83
C GLY A 553 -19.74 -17.77 25.32
N ASN A 554 -18.84 -17.03 25.97
CA ASN A 554 -18.74 -17.00 27.43
C ASN A 554 -19.43 -15.74 27.99
N ALA A 555 -18.79 -14.58 27.86
CA ALA A 555 -19.35 -13.28 28.20
C ALA A 555 -18.84 -12.21 27.23
N ALA A 556 -19.65 -11.22 26.86
CA ALA A 556 -19.14 -10.06 26.14
C ALA A 556 -18.11 -9.30 26.98
N ILE A 557 -18.41 -9.09 28.27
CA ILE A 557 -17.50 -8.51 29.27
C ILE A 557 -17.46 -9.39 30.52
N GLY A 558 -16.29 -9.91 30.87
CA GLY A 558 -16.06 -10.71 32.07
C GLY A 558 -15.23 -9.94 33.12
N LEU A 559 -15.81 -9.72 34.29
CA LEU A 559 -15.17 -9.07 35.44
C LEU A 559 -14.90 -10.09 36.54
N ILE A 560 -13.64 -10.17 36.97
CA ILE A 560 -13.16 -11.22 37.87
C ILE A 560 -12.32 -10.58 38.98
N GLY A 561 -12.89 -10.40 40.17
CA GLY A 561 -12.19 -9.83 41.33
C GLY A 561 -11.49 -8.50 41.02
N THR A 562 -12.22 -7.48 40.58
CA THR A 562 -11.67 -6.17 40.18
C THR A 562 -10.90 -5.46 41.30
N GLY A 563 -11.11 -5.85 42.56
CA GLY A 563 -10.45 -5.26 43.74
C GLY A 563 -11.04 -3.92 44.17
N GLY A 564 -12.06 -3.41 43.48
CA GLY A 564 -12.80 -2.22 43.89
C GLY A 564 -13.52 -2.45 45.22
N SER A 565 -13.68 -1.41 46.03
CA SER A 565 -14.42 -1.49 47.30
C SER A 565 -15.82 -0.90 47.19
N ASP A 566 -16.12 -0.21 46.09
CA ASP A 566 -17.40 0.43 45.81
C ASP A 566 -17.62 0.59 44.30
N MET A 567 -18.81 1.07 43.95
CA MET A 567 -19.20 1.35 42.55
C MET A 567 -18.35 2.45 41.88
N LYS A 568 -17.56 3.22 42.65
CA LYS A 568 -16.72 4.30 42.13
C LYS A 568 -15.31 3.83 41.76
N THR A 569 -14.84 2.78 42.43
CA THR A 569 -13.49 2.21 42.30
C THR A 569 -13.50 0.83 41.64
N GLY A 570 -14.67 0.31 41.30
CA GLY A 570 -14.87 -0.89 40.50
C GLY A 570 -14.68 -0.66 38.99
N ALA A 571 -15.20 -1.56 38.17
CA ALA A 571 -15.35 -1.31 36.73
C ALA A 571 -16.58 -0.44 36.46
N TYR A 572 -16.55 0.37 35.41
CA TYR A 572 -17.66 1.21 34.97
C TYR A 572 -18.05 0.83 33.55
N ILE A 573 -19.21 0.17 33.40
CA ILE A 573 -19.68 -0.35 32.12
C ILE A 573 -20.98 0.37 31.78
N HIS A 574 -20.97 1.24 30.78
CA HIS A 574 -22.13 2.10 30.53
C HIS A 574 -22.36 2.45 29.07
N HIS A 575 -23.62 2.67 28.67
CA HIS A 575 -23.96 3.14 27.32
C HIS A 575 -23.45 2.22 26.20
N ASN A 576 -23.41 0.90 26.43
CA ASN A 576 -23.04 -0.08 25.41
C ASN A 576 -24.29 -0.77 24.85
N TYR A 577 -24.28 -1.09 23.56
CA TYR A 577 -25.21 -2.04 22.96
C TYR A 577 -24.61 -3.44 23.00
N ILE A 578 -25.07 -4.28 23.93
CA ILE A 578 -24.53 -5.62 24.15
C ILE A 578 -25.55 -6.65 23.70
N HIS A 579 -25.24 -7.39 22.64
CA HIS A 579 -26.25 -8.26 22.04
C HIS A 579 -25.76 -9.56 21.43
N HIS A 580 -26.67 -10.50 21.19
CA HIS A 580 -26.38 -11.75 20.48
C HIS A 580 -25.22 -12.56 21.10
N ASN A 581 -25.18 -12.60 22.43
CA ASN A 581 -24.30 -13.46 23.21
C ASN A 581 -25.15 -14.63 23.72
N GLN A 582 -25.34 -15.69 22.93
CA GLN A 582 -26.45 -16.65 23.14
C GLN A 582 -26.02 -18.09 23.45
N ASN A 583 -24.73 -18.35 23.63
CA ASN A 583 -24.23 -19.72 23.74
C ASN A 583 -24.97 -20.55 24.82
N ALA A 584 -25.30 -21.79 24.47
CA ALA A 584 -26.06 -22.68 25.35
C ALA A 584 -25.32 -22.89 26.69
N GLY A 585 -25.98 -22.55 27.81
CA GLY A 585 -25.39 -22.67 29.14
C GLY A 585 -24.45 -21.53 29.56
N LEU A 586 -24.07 -20.62 28.64
CA LEU A 586 -23.22 -19.43 28.87
C LEU A 586 -23.75 -18.23 28.05
N GLY A 587 -22.93 -17.40 27.40
CA GLY A 587 -23.43 -16.26 26.62
C GLY A 587 -23.99 -15.13 27.48
N TYR A 588 -23.18 -14.62 28.39
CA TYR A 588 -23.57 -13.47 29.22
C TYR A 588 -23.25 -12.15 28.51
N GLY A 589 -24.05 -11.11 28.71
CA GLY A 589 -23.66 -9.76 28.32
C GLY A 589 -22.48 -9.30 29.19
N ILE A 590 -22.74 -9.16 30.49
CA ILE A 590 -21.72 -8.89 31.50
C ILE A 590 -21.73 -10.00 32.54
N SER A 591 -20.56 -10.55 32.87
CA SER A 591 -20.38 -11.51 33.96
C SER A 591 -19.54 -10.89 35.07
N VAL A 592 -20.01 -10.99 36.31
CA VAL A 592 -19.34 -10.44 37.51
C VAL A 592 -19.07 -11.58 38.48
N SER A 593 -17.80 -11.83 38.79
CA SER A 593 -17.38 -13.01 39.55
C SER A 593 -16.24 -12.71 40.52
N ASN A 594 -16.02 -13.61 41.48
CA ASN A 594 -14.91 -13.55 42.45
C ASN A 594 -14.77 -12.21 43.20
N GLY A 595 -15.88 -11.61 43.62
CA GLY A 595 -15.85 -10.32 44.34
C GLY A 595 -15.50 -9.14 43.42
N ALA A 596 -15.80 -9.22 42.12
CA ALA A 596 -15.72 -8.06 41.25
C ALA A 596 -16.81 -7.05 41.62
N VAL A 597 -16.41 -5.79 41.78
CA VAL A 597 -17.30 -4.64 41.93
C VAL A 597 -17.36 -3.89 40.60
N ALA A 598 -18.57 -3.51 40.21
CA ALA A 598 -18.82 -2.71 39.01
C ALA A 598 -20.09 -1.84 39.14
N LEU A 599 -20.06 -0.68 38.50
CA LEU A 599 -21.24 0.10 38.15
C LEU A 599 -21.63 -0.24 36.70
N ILE A 600 -22.86 -0.72 36.52
CA ILE A 600 -23.42 -1.09 35.22
C ILE A 600 -24.68 -0.26 35.00
N GLU A 601 -24.65 0.73 34.11
CA GLU A 601 -25.79 1.63 33.89
C GLU A 601 -25.96 2.02 32.42
N ALA A 602 -27.20 2.37 32.03
CA ALA A 602 -27.52 2.85 30.68
C ALA A 602 -27.05 1.96 29.50
N ASN A 603 -26.75 0.68 29.73
CA ASN A 603 -26.48 -0.28 28.66
C ASN A 603 -27.81 -0.79 28.08
N TYR A 604 -27.79 -1.14 26.79
CA TYR A 604 -28.89 -1.84 26.14
C TYR A 604 -28.48 -3.30 25.90
N PHE A 605 -29.22 -4.22 26.51
CA PHE A 605 -28.99 -5.66 26.34
C PHE A 605 -30.08 -6.25 25.47
N ASP A 606 -29.67 -7.02 24.47
CA ASP A 606 -30.60 -7.66 23.56
C ASP A 606 -30.09 -9.03 23.14
N TYR A 607 -30.95 -10.05 23.01
CA TYR A 607 -30.50 -11.37 22.55
C TYR A 607 -29.25 -11.93 23.29
N CYS A 608 -29.11 -11.66 24.58
CA CYS A 608 -28.12 -12.31 25.44
C CYS A 608 -28.81 -13.43 26.22
N ARG A 609 -28.14 -14.53 26.53
CA ARG A 609 -28.75 -15.56 27.39
C ARG A 609 -29.10 -14.96 28.76
N HIS A 610 -28.17 -14.18 29.31
CA HIS A 610 -28.43 -13.26 30.42
C HIS A 610 -27.75 -11.93 30.13
N GLY A 611 -28.45 -10.81 30.33
CA GLY A 611 -27.84 -9.48 30.19
C GLY A 611 -26.71 -9.26 31.20
N ILE A 612 -26.95 -9.62 32.47
CA ILE A 612 -25.96 -9.57 33.54
C ILE A 612 -26.01 -10.90 34.31
N ALA A 613 -24.85 -11.48 34.62
CA ALA A 613 -24.70 -12.69 35.41
C ALA A 613 -23.75 -12.43 36.59
N GLY A 614 -24.06 -13.01 37.75
CA GLY A 614 -23.25 -12.91 38.96
C GLY A 614 -22.97 -14.29 39.56
N ALA A 615 -21.78 -14.50 40.13
CA ALA A 615 -21.43 -15.76 40.79
C ALA A 615 -22.07 -15.96 42.19
N GLY A 616 -22.82 -14.97 42.70
CA GLY A 616 -23.47 -15.01 44.02
C GLY A 616 -22.56 -14.67 45.21
N ASN A 617 -21.29 -14.36 44.95
CA ASN A 617 -20.36 -13.86 45.97
C ASN A 617 -20.61 -12.37 46.21
N ALA A 618 -20.47 -11.91 47.46
CA ALA A 618 -20.43 -10.49 47.75
C ALA A 618 -19.26 -9.85 46.99
N GLY A 619 -19.58 -8.77 46.27
CA GLY A 619 -18.62 -7.88 45.61
C GLY A 619 -17.81 -7.09 46.62
#